data_AF-A0A183FAJ1-F1
#
_entry.id   AF-A0A183FAJ1-F1
#
_cell.length_a   1.000
_cell.length_b   1.000
_cell.length_c   1.000
_cell.angle_alpha   90.00
_cell.angle_beta   90.00
_cell.angle_gamma   90.00
#
_symmetry.space_group_name_H-M   'P 1'
#
loop_
_entity.id
_entity.type
_entity.pdbx_description
1 polymer ?
#
loop_
_entity_poly.entity_id
_entity_poly.type
_entity_poly.pdbx_seq_one_letter_code
_entity_poly.pdbx_strand_id
1 'polypeptide(L)'
;LGHMVWEAGTKQVQDTFKSYGRIDLFRPYFDVEPSQIRIRLLRSFIPRRPSQMVTSPDLYGPTMVVLTMVALLLLNMKTSGFVVQNGTLMGTSFFASFGSWLFLSGLLYVLCFLFGAEIPMLQLASVFGYSMTSHCLVLLLTSIYHT
;
A
#
# COMPACT_ATOMS: atom_id res chain seq x y z
N LEU A 1 38.71 -26.41 4.87
CA LEU A 1 37.54 -25.75 5.51
C LEU A 1 37.53 -24.23 5.29
N GLY A 2 38.62 -23.50 5.58
CA GLY A 2 38.65 -22.02 5.51
C GLY A 2 38.31 -21.41 4.14
N HIS A 3 38.75 -22.01 3.03
CA HIS A 3 38.43 -21.52 1.68
C HIS A 3 36.93 -21.57 1.36
N MET A 4 36.23 -22.65 1.75
CA MET A 4 34.79 -22.78 1.56
C MET A 4 33.99 -21.80 2.42
N VAL A 5 34.45 -21.51 3.65
CA VAL A 5 33.81 -20.52 4.53
C VAL A 5 33.99 -19.11 3.97
N TRP A 6 35.14 -18.81 3.37
CA TRP A 6 35.44 -17.52 2.75
C TRP A 6 34.61 -17.28 1.47
N GLU A 7 34.48 -18.30 0.62
CA GLU A 7 33.61 -18.26 -0.57
C GLU A 7 32.13 -18.07 -0.20
N ALA A 8 31.65 -18.80 0.80
CA ALA A 8 30.28 -18.69 1.30
C ALA A 8 30.00 -17.28 1.87
N GLY A 9 30.94 -16.72 2.64
CA GLY A 9 30.83 -15.36 3.17
C GLY A 9 30.81 -14.28 2.09
N THR A 10 31.68 -14.39 1.08
CA THR A 10 31.75 -13.42 -0.03
C THR A 10 30.46 -13.43 -0.86
N LYS A 11 29.90 -14.63 -1.11
CA LYS A 11 28.62 -14.79 -1.82
C LYS A 11 27.45 -14.21 -1.03
N GLN A 12 27.41 -14.46 0.28
CA GLN A 12 26.36 -13.91 1.16
C GLN A 12 26.42 -12.37 1.23
N VAL A 13 27.62 -11.77 1.24
CA VAL A 13 27.79 -10.31 1.21
C VAL A 13 27.34 -9.74 -0.14
N GLN A 14 27.67 -10.38 -1.27
CA GLN A 14 27.20 -9.95 -2.59
C GLN A 14 25.67 -10.04 -2.73
N ASP A 15 25.05 -11.12 -2.26
CA ASP A 15 23.60 -11.28 -2.28
C ASP A 15 22.90 -10.25 -1.38
N THR A 16 23.50 -9.98 -0.21
CA THR A 16 23.02 -8.95 0.72
C THR A 16 23.15 -7.56 0.09
N PHE A 17 24.29 -7.24 -0.51
CA PHE A 17 24.54 -5.95 -1.16
C PHE A 17 23.63 -5.73 -2.38
N LYS A 18 23.41 -6.76 -3.18
CA LYS A 18 22.44 -6.75 -4.30
C LYS A 18 21.01 -6.55 -3.79
N SER A 19 20.65 -7.15 -2.65
CA SER A 19 19.36 -6.94 -2.01
C SER A 19 19.20 -5.52 -1.47
N TYR A 20 20.23 -4.94 -0.83
CA TYR A 20 20.23 -3.55 -0.37
C TYR A 20 20.17 -2.54 -1.52
N GLY A 21 20.91 -2.78 -2.62
CA GLY A 21 20.82 -1.96 -3.83
C GLY A 21 19.41 -1.95 -4.45
N ARG A 22 18.64 -3.04 -4.25
CA ARG A 22 17.24 -3.14 -4.65
C ARG A 22 16.28 -2.44 -3.67
N ILE A 23 16.66 -2.21 -2.42
CA ILE A 23 15.88 -1.41 -1.47
C ILE A 23 16.01 0.09 -1.83
N ASP A 24 17.19 0.53 -2.27
CA ASP A 24 17.41 1.90 -2.73
C ASP A 24 16.61 2.24 -4.01
N LEU A 25 16.24 1.22 -4.81
CA LEU A 25 15.31 1.36 -5.94
C LEU A 25 13.93 1.88 -5.51
N PHE A 26 13.47 1.54 -4.30
CA PHE A 26 12.16 1.98 -3.79
C PHE A 26 12.22 3.35 -3.11
N ARG A 27 13.40 3.79 -2.66
CA ARG A 27 13.61 5.08 -1.98
C ARG A 27 12.97 6.28 -2.70
N PRO A 28 13.10 6.48 -4.03
CA PRO A 28 12.46 7.61 -4.71
C PRO A 28 10.93 7.57 -4.69
N TYR A 29 10.30 6.40 -4.49
CA TYR A 29 8.85 6.26 -4.39
C TYR A 29 8.30 6.63 -3.01
N PHE A 30 9.18 6.74 -2.01
CA PHE A 30 8.87 7.12 -0.64
C PHE A 30 9.32 8.53 -0.27
N ASP A 31 10.12 9.19 -1.11
CA ASP A 31 10.60 10.56 -0.91
C ASP A 31 9.56 11.59 -1.38
N VAL A 32 8.41 11.62 -0.68
CA VAL A 32 7.29 12.52 -1.01
C VAL A 32 6.93 13.37 0.20
N GLU A 33 6.82 14.67 -0.03
CA GLU A 33 6.49 15.63 1.01
C GLU A 33 5.00 15.51 1.43
N PRO A 34 4.67 15.53 2.75
CA PRO A 34 3.31 15.34 3.24
C PRO A 34 2.32 16.45 2.82
N SER A 35 2.80 17.64 2.46
CA SER A 35 2.00 18.70 1.83
C SER A 35 1.43 18.25 0.48
N GLN A 36 2.24 17.59 -0.34
CA GLN A 36 1.86 17.12 -1.67
C GLN A 36 0.82 15.99 -1.59
N ILE A 37 0.97 15.08 -0.64
CA ILE A 37 0.04 13.96 -0.43
C ILE A 37 -1.35 14.48 -0.09
N ARG A 38 -1.47 15.51 0.77
CA ARG A 38 -2.76 16.13 1.10
C ARG A 38 -3.46 16.68 -0.14
N ILE A 39 -2.73 17.37 -1.00
CA ILE A 39 -3.26 17.90 -2.26
C ILE A 39 -3.68 16.75 -3.20
N ARG A 40 -2.89 15.67 -3.27
CA ARG A 40 -3.21 14.47 -4.07
C ARG A 40 -4.44 13.73 -3.55
N LEU A 41 -4.60 13.60 -2.24
CA LEU A 41 -5.79 13.03 -1.59
C LEU A 41 -7.04 13.86 -1.88
N LEU A 42 -6.97 15.18 -1.75
CA LEU A 42 -8.10 16.04 -2.13
C LEU A 42 -8.44 15.92 -3.63
N ARG A 43 -7.42 15.75 -4.46
CA ARG A 43 -7.58 15.52 -5.90
C ARG A 43 -8.10 14.13 -6.24
N SER A 44 -7.96 13.11 -5.39
CA SER A 44 -8.48 11.76 -5.67
C SER A 44 -10.01 11.72 -5.63
N PHE A 45 -10.65 12.67 -4.95
CA PHE A 45 -12.10 12.85 -4.97
C PHE A 45 -12.64 13.53 -6.24
N ILE A 46 -11.77 14.15 -7.04
CA ILE A 46 -12.17 14.88 -8.24
C ILE A 46 -11.87 14.00 -9.47
N PRO A 47 -12.89 13.61 -10.26
CA PRO A 47 -12.66 12.80 -11.45
C PRO A 47 -11.82 13.57 -12.46
N ARG A 48 -10.68 12.98 -12.84
CA ARG A 48 -9.78 13.53 -13.87
C ARG A 48 -9.96 12.80 -15.19
N ARG A 49 -9.72 13.52 -16.29
CA ARG A 49 -9.68 12.91 -17.62
C ARG A 49 -8.53 11.90 -17.68
N PRO A 50 -8.71 10.75 -18.35
CA PRO A 50 -7.70 9.69 -18.44
C PRO A 50 -6.40 10.18 -19.09
N SER A 51 -6.45 11.23 -19.93
CA SER A 51 -5.26 11.86 -20.53
C SER A 51 -4.33 12.57 -19.54
N GLN A 52 -4.76 12.80 -18.29
CA GLN A 52 -3.98 13.46 -17.24
C GLN A 52 -3.61 12.51 -16.08
N MET A 53 -3.73 11.18 -16.29
CA MET A 53 -3.38 10.15 -15.30
C MET A 53 -1.87 9.87 -15.18
N VAL A 54 -1.00 10.74 -15.69
CA VAL A 54 0.45 10.65 -15.46
C VAL A 54 0.75 11.24 -14.07
N THR A 55 0.32 10.52 -13.04
CA THR A 55 0.72 10.80 -11.66
C THR A 55 2.04 10.08 -11.42
N SER A 56 3.02 10.77 -10.86
CA SER A 56 4.27 10.16 -10.42
C SER A 56 3.95 8.95 -9.53
N PRO A 57 4.43 7.74 -9.85
CA PRO A 57 4.17 6.56 -9.03
C PRO A 57 4.79 6.79 -7.65
N ASP A 58 3.96 6.98 -6.64
CA ASP A 58 4.35 7.15 -5.25
C ASP A 58 3.70 6.06 -4.40
N LEU A 59 4.51 5.40 -3.57
CA LEU A 59 4.01 4.32 -2.71
C LEU A 59 3.73 4.83 -1.29
N TYR A 60 4.37 5.91 -0.86
CA TYR A 60 4.21 6.42 0.51
C TYR A 60 2.76 6.81 0.83
N GLY A 61 2.12 7.66 0.03
CA GLY A 61 0.72 8.04 0.22
C GLY A 61 -0.23 6.83 0.33
N PRO A 62 -0.26 5.94 -0.66
CA PRO A 62 -1.01 4.68 -0.62
C PRO A 62 -0.78 3.85 0.64
N THR A 63 0.47 3.65 1.06
CA THR A 63 0.78 2.87 2.27
C THR A 63 0.21 3.53 3.53
N MET A 64 0.28 4.86 3.63
CA MET A 64 -0.31 5.60 4.75
C MET A 64 -1.83 5.46 4.76
N VAL A 65 -2.49 5.52 3.60
CA VAL A 65 -3.94 5.31 3.49
C VAL A 65 -4.33 3.91 3.96
N VAL A 66 -3.61 2.87 3.53
CA VAL A 66 -3.88 1.49 3.99
C VAL A 66 -3.69 1.35 5.50
N LEU A 67 -2.66 1.97 6.08
CA LEU A 67 -2.48 1.99 7.53
C LEU A 67 -3.61 2.71 8.26
N THR A 68 -4.12 3.82 7.71
CA THR A 68 -5.30 4.50 8.29
C THR A 68 -6.55 3.63 8.22
N MET A 69 -6.73 2.84 7.16
CA MET A 69 -7.81 1.88 7.05
C MET A 69 -7.75 0.84 8.17
N VAL A 70 -6.56 0.27 8.42
CA VAL A 70 -6.32 -0.68 9.50
C VAL A 70 -6.71 -0.08 10.86
N ALA A 71 -6.29 1.16 11.13
CA ALA A 71 -6.62 1.86 12.35
C ALA A 71 -8.13 2.09 12.51
N LEU A 72 -8.82 2.52 11.45
CA LEU A 72 -10.27 2.72 11.46
C LEU A 72 -11.03 1.41 11.65
N LEU A 73 -10.60 0.31 11.02
CA LEU A 73 -11.19 -1.00 11.23
C LEU A 73 -11.00 -1.46 12.67
N LEU A 74 -9.81 -1.31 13.23
CA LEU A 74 -9.54 -1.65 14.63
C LEU A 74 -10.39 -0.82 15.60
N LEU A 75 -10.57 0.46 15.31
CA LEU A 75 -11.44 1.35 16.08
C LEU A 75 -12.89 0.85 16.05
N ASN A 76 -13.43 0.60 14.86
CA ASN A 76 -14.80 0.12 14.69
C ASN A 76 -15.04 -1.23 15.39
N MET A 77 -14.09 -2.17 15.30
CA MET A 77 -14.19 -3.47 15.95
C MET A 77 -14.18 -3.35 17.48
N LYS A 78 -13.38 -2.44 18.04
CA LYS A 78 -13.38 -2.14 19.48
C LYS A 78 -14.70 -1.51 19.94
N THR A 79 -15.24 -0.56 19.18
CA THR A 79 -16.53 0.08 19.49
C THR A 79 -17.70 -0.91 19.38
N SER A 80 -17.62 -1.87 18.46
CA SER A 80 -18.67 -2.89 18.24
C SER A 80 -18.73 -3.99 19.31
N GLY A 81 -17.92 -3.92 20.37
CA GLY A 81 -17.95 -4.90 21.47
C GLY A 81 -17.43 -6.30 21.09
N PHE A 82 -16.62 -6.42 20.04
CA PHE A 82 -16.05 -7.71 19.64
C PHE A 82 -15.06 -8.24 20.70
N VAL A 83 -15.46 -9.31 21.41
CA VAL A 83 -14.66 -9.96 22.46
C VAL A 83 -13.77 -11.05 21.84
N VAL A 84 -12.71 -10.63 21.12
CA VAL A 84 -11.71 -11.55 20.56
C VAL A 84 -10.32 -11.15 21.07
N GLN A 85 -9.41 -12.10 21.16
CA GLN A 85 -8.03 -11.85 21.55
C GLN A 85 -7.41 -10.75 20.67
N ASN A 86 -6.91 -9.68 21.30
CA ASN A 86 -6.42 -8.45 20.65
C ASN A 86 -5.41 -8.72 19.51
N GLY A 87 -4.61 -9.79 19.61
CA GLY A 87 -3.65 -10.19 18.57
C GLY A 87 -4.29 -10.62 17.25
N THR A 88 -5.32 -11.48 17.30
CA THR A 88 -6.04 -11.95 16.10
C THR A 88 -6.85 -10.82 15.46
N LEU A 89 -7.40 -9.93 16.28
CA LEU A 89 -8.14 -8.75 15.83
C LEU A 89 -7.25 -7.80 15.02
N MET A 90 -6.04 -7.53 15.53
CA MET A 90 -5.05 -6.71 14.84
C MET A 90 -4.60 -7.40 13.55
N GLY A 91 -4.20 -8.67 13.60
CA GLY A 91 -3.74 -9.41 12.42
C GLY A 91 -4.78 -9.47 11.29
N THR A 92 -6.05 -9.69 11.62
CA THR A 92 -7.14 -9.75 10.62
C THR A 92 -7.38 -8.40 9.94
N SER A 93 -7.36 -7.30 10.68
CA SER A 93 -7.50 -5.95 10.10
C SER A 93 -6.35 -5.57 9.17
N PHE A 94 -5.11 -5.92 9.54
CA PHE A 94 -3.93 -5.76 8.70
C PHE A 94 -4.03 -6.60 7.43
N PHE A 95 -4.35 -7.89 7.57
CA PHE A 95 -4.48 -8.80 6.43
C PHE A 95 -5.61 -8.37 5.49
N ALA A 96 -6.76 -7.95 6.01
CA ALA A 96 -7.86 -7.47 5.18
C ALA A 96 -7.50 -6.21 4.40
N SER A 97 -6.83 -5.24 5.05
CA SER A 97 -6.50 -3.95 4.40
C SER A 97 -5.35 -4.09 3.40
N PHE A 98 -4.24 -4.70 3.80
CA PHE A 98 -3.11 -4.94 2.89
C PHE A 98 -3.45 -5.98 1.83
N GLY A 99 -4.18 -7.03 2.21
CA GLY A 99 -4.62 -8.09 1.30
C GLY A 99 -5.55 -7.54 0.23
N SER A 100 -6.57 -6.76 0.59
CA SER A 100 -7.45 -6.14 -0.41
C SER A 100 -6.70 -5.19 -1.35
N TRP A 101 -5.74 -4.42 -0.83
CA TRP A 101 -4.92 -3.53 -1.66
C TRP A 101 -4.06 -4.30 -2.67
N LEU A 102 -3.29 -5.30 -2.21
CA LEU A 102 -2.39 -6.08 -3.06
C LEU A 102 -3.15 -7.01 -4.01
N PHE A 103 -4.21 -7.65 -3.52
CA PHE A 103 -5.02 -8.56 -4.32
C PHE A 103 -5.74 -7.81 -5.44
N LEU A 104 -6.38 -6.68 -5.15
CA LEU A 104 -7.16 -5.95 -6.14
C LEU A 104 -6.26 -5.19 -7.13
N SER A 105 -5.13 -4.65 -6.69
CA SER A 105 -4.12 -4.10 -7.62
C SER A 105 -3.53 -5.18 -8.54
N GLY A 106 -3.27 -6.38 -8.03
CA GLY A 106 -2.83 -7.52 -8.84
C GLY A 106 -3.90 -8.01 -9.81
N LEU A 107 -5.15 -8.08 -9.38
CA LEU A 107 -6.28 -8.45 -10.24
C LEU A 107 -6.47 -7.44 -11.39
N LEU A 108 -6.42 -6.14 -11.09
CA LEU A 108 -6.48 -5.09 -12.10
C LEU A 108 -5.30 -5.16 -13.07
N TYR A 109 -4.11 -5.52 -12.60
CA TYR A 109 -2.94 -5.69 -13.47
C TYR A 109 -3.15 -6.83 -14.48
N VAL A 110 -3.69 -7.97 -14.02
CA VAL A 110 -4.05 -9.09 -14.90
C VAL A 110 -5.12 -8.68 -15.91
N LEU A 111 -6.14 -7.92 -15.49
CA LEU A 111 -7.17 -7.40 -16.41
C LEU A 111 -6.57 -6.46 -17.46
N CYS A 112 -5.71 -5.51 -17.06
CA CYS A 112 -5.01 -4.63 -18.01
C CYS A 112 -4.16 -5.42 -19.01
N PHE A 113 -3.49 -6.47 -18.55
CA PHE A 113 -2.73 -7.38 -19.41
C PHE A 113 -3.64 -8.09 -20.43
N LEU A 114 -4.81 -8.58 -20.01
CA LEU A 114 -5.79 -9.22 -20.91
C LEU A 114 -6.37 -8.25 -21.96
N PHE A 115 -6.55 -6.98 -21.60
CA PHE A 115 -7.03 -5.94 -22.51
C PHE A 115 -5.93 -5.29 -23.36
N GLY A 116 -4.67 -5.70 -23.23
CA GLY A 116 -3.54 -5.15 -23.99
C GLY A 116 -3.13 -3.73 -23.57
N ALA A 117 -3.44 -3.31 -22.33
CA ALA A 117 -3.04 -2.03 -21.79
C ALA A 117 -1.73 -2.16 -21.00
N GLU A 118 -0.66 -1.54 -21.51
CA GLU A 118 0.66 -1.54 -20.86
C GLU A 118 0.76 -0.44 -19.79
N ILE A 119 0.24 -0.72 -18.59
CA ILE A 119 0.34 0.17 -17.41
C ILE A 119 1.33 -0.44 -16.41
N PRO A 120 2.33 0.32 -15.90
CA PRO A 120 3.27 -0.21 -14.93
C PRO A 120 2.57 -0.55 -13.61
N MET A 121 2.94 -1.70 -13.04
CA MET A 121 2.33 -2.23 -11.80
C MET A 121 2.36 -1.24 -10.64
N LEU A 122 3.45 -0.47 -10.48
CA LEU A 122 3.57 0.53 -9.41
C LEU A 122 2.58 1.69 -9.55
N GLN A 123 2.29 2.13 -10.78
CA GLN A 123 1.31 3.19 -11.02
C GLN A 123 -0.11 2.70 -10.75
N LEU A 124 -0.40 1.44 -11.08
CA LEU A 124 -1.69 0.84 -10.76
C LEU A 124 -1.87 0.66 -9.25
N ALA A 125 -0.84 0.20 -8.55
CA ALA A 125 -0.83 0.08 -7.10
C ALA A 125 -1.01 1.43 -6.40
N SER A 126 -0.39 2.50 -6.92
CA SER A 126 -0.52 3.84 -6.34
C SER A 126 -1.92 4.43 -6.56
N VAL A 127 -2.42 4.41 -7.80
CA VAL A 127 -3.76 4.91 -8.14
C VAL A 127 -4.83 4.16 -7.35
N PHE A 128 -4.74 2.83 -7.28
CA PHE A 128 -5.68 2.02 -6.52
C PHE A 128 -5.58 2.29 -5.01
N GLY A 129 -4.37 2.45 -4.47
CA GLY A 129 -4.19 2.80 -3.06
C GLY A 129 -4.75 4.18 -2.70
N TYR A 130 -4.67 5.18 -3.58
CA TYR A 130 -5.34 6.47 -3.39
C TYR A 130 -6.87 6.37 -3.47
N SER A 131 -7.41 5.42 -4.23
CA SER A 131 -8.86 5.14 -4.26
C SER A 131 -9.36 4.64 -2.90
N MET A 132 -8.53 3.96 -2.11
CA MET A 132 -8.92 3.45 -0.78
C MET A 132 -9.23 4.56 0.23
N THR A 133 -8.86 5.81 -0.05
CA THR A 133 -9.20 6.96 0.80
C THR A 133 -10.72 7.16 0.92
N SER A 134 -11.49 6.86 -0.13
CA SER A 134 -12.96 6.96 -0.07
C SER A 134 -13.55 5.98 0.95
N HIS A 135 -13.04 4.74 0.99
CA HIS A 135 -13.43 3.73 1.97
C HIS A 135 -13.05 4.15 3.40
N CYS A 136 -11.89 4.77 3.60
CA CYS A 136 -11.51 5.31 4.92
C CYS A 136 -12.51 6.38 5.38
N LEU A 137 -12.94 7.27 4.49
CA LEU A 137 -13.90 8.32 4.80
C LEU A 137 -15.26 7.72 5.20
N VAL A 138 -15.75 6.73 4.45
CA VAL A 138 -17.00 6.03 4.77
C VAL A 138 -16.90 5.33 6.14
N LEU A 139 -15.83 4.60 6.42
CA LEU A 139 -15.66 3.94 7.72
C LEU A 139 -15.56 4.93 8.89
N LEU A 140 -14.93 6.09 8.66
CA LEU A 140 -14.85 7.16 9.65
C LEU A 140 -16.23 7.75 9.93
N LEU A 141 -17.01 8.05 8.88
CA LEU A 141 -18.38 8.54 9.04
C LEU A 141 -19.24 7.53 9.78
N THR A 142 -19.21 6.26 9.37
CA THR A 142 -19.94 5.18 10.05
C THR A 142 -19.54 5.07 11.51
N SER A 143 -18.24 5.17 11.82
CA SER A 143 -17.78 5.19 13.21
C SER A 143 -18.38 6.35 13.98
N ILE A 144 -18.43 7.57 13.43
CA ILE A 144 -18.99 8.74 14.12
C ILE A 144 -20.50 8.58 14.33
N TYR A 145 -21.25 8.08 13.34
CA TYR A 145 -22.70 7.94 13.44
C TYR A 145 -23.16 6.77 14.33
N HIS A 146 -22.32 5.74 14.48
CA HIS A 146 -22.62 4.54 15.26
C HIS A 146 -21.95 4.55 16.65
N THR A 147 -21.30 5.66 17.04
CA THR A 147 -20.84 5.93 18.41
C THR A 147 -21.89 6.75 19.14
#